data_AF-A0A851GM12-F1
#
_entry.id   AF-A0A851GM12-F1
#
_cell.length_a   1.000
_cell.length_b   1.000
_cell.length_c   1.000
_cell.angle_alpha   90.00
_cell.angle_beta   90.00
_cell.angle_gamma   90.00
#
_symmetry.space_group_name_H-M   'P 1'
#
loop_
_entity.id
_entity.type
_entity.pdbx_description
1 polymer ?
#
loop_
_entity_poly.entity_id
_entity_poly.type
_entity_poly.pdbx_seq_one_letter_code
_entity_poly.pdbx_strand_id
1 'polypeptide(L)'
;MRIIPTNDAVFEKVETSLDAHQNDVELEPLAGIDCDEQDLENQRKLGDEDPIVTVEIIARWLPETSEGILDWFYLRQSGEKQDPPPIEHGGPLLAFNSKGEEPDLDILVDNAVTRLNESITWAEFELEEEV
;
A
#
# COMPACT_ATOMS: atom_id res chain seq x y z
N MET A 1 -13.84 12.84 -1.77
CA MET A 1 -12.92 11.84 -2.36
C MET A 1 -13.66 10.64 -2.94
N ARG A 2 -13.17 10.02 -4.02
CA ARG A 2 -13.66 8.76 -4.60
C ARG A 2 -12.57 7.70 -4.52
N ILE A 3 -12.88 6.54 -3.94
CA ILE A 3 -12.05 5.33 -4.00
C ILE A 3 -12.41 4.54 -5.27
N ILE A 4 -11.39 4.06 -5.97
CA ILE A 4 -11.46 3.39 -7.27
C ILE A 4 -10.77 2.03 -7.12
N PRO A 5 -11.53 0.92 -7.13
CA PRO A 5 -10.95 -0.42 -7.07
C PRO A 5 -10.07 -0.74 -8.28
N THR A 6 -9.10 -1.65 -8.12
CA THR A 6 -8.17 -2.08 -9.19
C THR A 6 -8.86 -2.73 -10.40
N ASN A 7 -10.09 -3.21 -10.23
CA ASN A 7 -10.89 -3.79 -11.31
C ASN A 7 -11.81 -2.78 -12.04
N ASP A 8 -11.82 -1.51 -11.63
CA ASP A 8 -12.57 -0.44 -12.30
C ASP A 8 -11.78 0.08 -13.52
N ALA A 9 -12.43 0.27 -14.66
CA ALA A 9 -11.79 0.81 -15.87
C ALA A 9 -11.24 2.24 -15.70
N VAL A 10 -11.65 2.95 -14.64
CA VAL A 10 -11.06 4.24 -14.27
C VAL A 10 -9.67 4.05 -13.64
N PHE A 11 -9.37 2.91 -13.02
CA PHE A 11 -8.07 2.64 -12.41
C PHE A 11 -6.93 2.75 -13.43
N GLU A 12 -7.06 2.06 -14.57
CA GLU A 12 -6.07 2.07 -15.66
C GLU A 12 -5.80 3.50 -16.18
N LYS A 13 -6.82 4.37 -16.14
CA LYS A 13 -6.65 5.78 -16.53
C LYS A 13 -5.84 6.57 -15.52
N VAL A 14 -6.06 6.34 -14.23
CA VAL A 14 -5.28 6.98 -13.16
C VAL A 14 -3.83 6.49 -13.23
N GLU A 15 -3.62 5.18 -13.39
CA GLU A 15 -2.29 4.58 -13.56
C GLU A 15 -1.53 5.19 -14.75
N THR A 16 -2.17 5.23 -15.92
CA THR A 16 -1.59 5.84 -17.12
C THR A 16 -1.27 7.33 -16.91
N SER A 17 -2.11 8.05 -16.17
CA SER A 17 -1.90 9.47 -15.87
C SER A 17 -0.66 9.68 -15.01
N LEU A 18 -0.50 8.87 -13.95
CA LEU A 18 0.67 8.88 -13.06
C LEU A 18 1.95 8.55 -13.82
N ASP A 19 1.92 7.53 -14.69
CA ASP A 19 3.06 7.14 -15.51
C ASP A 19 3.46 8.20 -16.54
N ALA A 20 2.49 8.94 -17.09
CA ALA A 20 2.77 10.03 -18.01
C ALA A 20 3.40 11.25 -17.32
N HIS A 21 3.18 11.42 -16.02
CA HIS A 21 3.60 12.58 -15.23
C HIS A 21 4.52 12.19 -14.07
N GLN A 22 5.37 11.17 -14.23
CA GLN A 22 6.22 10.63 -13.15
C GLN A 22 7.08 11.68 -12.42
N ASN A 23 7.46 12.79 -13.08
CA ASN A 23 8.25 13.86 -12.46
C ASN A 23 7.42 14.79 -11.56
N ASP A 24 6.09 14.76 -11.72
CA ASP A 24 5.13 15.59 -10.98
C ASP A 24 4.38 14.77 -9.91
N VAL A 25 4.66 13.46 -9.83
CA VAL A 25 4.10 12.56 -8.80
C VAL A 25 4.78 12.83 -7.47
N GLU A 26 3.97 13.05 -6.44
CA GLU A 26 4.39 13.06 -5.05
C GLU A 26 4.20 11.66 -4.43
N LEU A 27 5.15 11.30 -3.56
CA LEU A 27 5.13 10.05 -2.80
C LEU A 27 4.92 10.39 -1.32
N GLU A 28 3.83 9.91 -0.75
CA GLU A 28 3.48 10.12 0.66
C GLU A 28 3.38 8.76 1.36
N PRO A 29 4.29 8.43 2.28
CA PRO A 29 4.15 7.26 3.15
C PRO A 29 2.96 7.46 4.09
N LEU A 30 1.99 6.54 4.05
CA LEU A 30 0.75 6.65 4.82
C LEU A 30 0.76 5.80 6.08
N ALA A 31 1.32 4.59 5.99
CA ALA A 31 1.38 3.66 7.11
C ALA A 31 2.54 2.69 6.97
N GLY A 32 3.09 2.25 8.11
CA GLY A 32 4.04 1.15 8.21
C GLY A 32 3.48 0.12 9.20
N ILE A 33 3.58 -1.16 8.84
CA ILE A 33 3.01 -2.28 9.59
C ILE A 33 4.10 -3.32 9.77
N ASP A 34 4.45 -3.61 11.02
CA ASP A 34 5.37 -4.69 11.35
C ASP A 34 4.60 -5.98 11.62
N CYS A 35 5.00 -7.08 10.97
CA CYS A 35 4.40 -8.40 11.14
C CYS A 35 4.90 -9.03 12.44
N ASP A 36 3.97 -9.47 13.29
CA ASP A 36 4.31 -10.04 14.59
C ASP A 36 4.73 -11.53 14.50
N GLU A 37 5.07 -12.15 15.63
CA GLU A 37 5.46 -13.57 15.65
C GLU A 37 4.36 -14.51 15.14
N GLN A 38 3.09 -14.16 15.36
CA GLN A 38 1.94 -14.95 14.92
C GLN A 38 1.78 -14.87 13.40
N ASP A 39 1.94 -13.67 12.81
CA ASP A 39 1.94 -13.44 11.37
C ASP A 39 3.06 -14.23 10.70
N LEU A 40 4.28 -14.15 11.23
CA LEU A 40 5.44 -14.88 10.71
C LEU A 40 5.24 -16.40 10.81
N GLU A 41 4.61 -16.90 11.87
CA GLU A 41 4.28 -18.31 12.00
C GLU A 41 3.22 -18.75 10.97
N ASN A 42 2.19 -17.92 10.74
CA ASN A 42 1.14 -18.19 9.76
C ASN A 42 1.71 -18.26 8.34
N GLN A 43 2.57 -17.32 7.96
CA GLN A 43 3.27 -17.32 6.67
C GLN A 43 4.05 -18.63 6.46
N ARG A 44 4.83 -19.05 7.45
CA ARG A 44 5.57 -20.32 7.40
C ARG A 44 4.66 -21.53 7.30
N LYS A 45 3.52 -21.54 8.01
CA LYS A 45 2.50 -22.61 7.91
C LYS A 45 1.88 -22.70 6.51
N LEU A 46 1.78 -21.59 5.79
CA LEU A 46 1.34 -21.54 4.40
C LEU A 46 2.45 -21.88 3.39
N GLY A 47 3.67 -22.14 3.85
CA GLY A 47 4.80 -22.59 3.03
C GLY A 47 5.75 -21.48 2.60
N ASP A 48 5.64 -20.28 3.20
CA ASP A 48 6.60 -19.21 2.95
C ASP A 48 7.86 -19.39 3.83
N GLU A 49 8.98 -19.73 3.20
CA GLU A 49 10.26 -19.94 3.91
C GLU A 49 10.98 -18.61 4.24
N ASP A 50 10.58 -17.51 3.61
CA ASP A 50 11.14 -16.17 3.81
C ASP A 50 10.01 -15.16 4.08
N PRO A 51 9.48 -15.12 5.31
CA PRO A 51 8.29 -14.35 5.60
C PRO A 51 8.51 -12.84 5.47
N ILE A 52 7.46 -12.12 5.13
CA ILE A 52 7.35 -10.66 5.18
C ILE A 52 7.40 -10.21 6.64
N VAL A 53 8.25 -9.23 6.93
CA VAL A 53 8.46 -8.67 8.27
C VAL A 53 7.87 -7.28 8.43
N THR A 54 7.84 -6.49 7.36
CA THR A 54 7.30 -5.13 7.36
C THR A 54 6.55 -4.88 6.06
N VAL A 55 5.41 -4.20 6.15
CA VAL A 55 4.62 -3.68 5.04
C VAL A 55 4.55 -2.16 5.15
N GLU A 56 4.77 -1.44 4.06
CA GLU A 56 4.57 0.00 3.97
C GLU A 56 3.50 0.32 2.94
N ILE A 57 2.61 1.26 3.26
CA ILE A 57 1.59 1.79 2.36
C ILE A 57 2.03 3.17 1.94
N ILE A 58 2.13 3.38 0.63
CA ILE A 58 2.60 4.65 0.06
C ILE A 58 1.58 5.11 -0.98
N ALA A 59 1.11 6.35 -0.85
CA ALA A 59 0.36 7.01 -1.90
C ALA A 59 1.31 7.62 -2.92
N ARG A 60 1.13 7.26 -4.20
CA ARG A 60 1.68 8.00 -5.34
C ARG A 60 0.57 8.84 -5.96
N TRP A 61 0.73 10.15 -6.04
CA TRP A 61 -0.37 11.00 -6.47
C TRP A 61 0.08 12.28 -7.18
N LEU A 62 -0.79 12.81 -8.02
CA LEU A 62 -0.60 14.07 -8.74
C LEU A 62 -1.32 15.19 -7.98
N PRO A 63 -0.61 16.19 -7.45
CA PRO A 63 -1.24 17.29 -6.72
C PRO A 63 -2.25 18.08 -7.56
N GLU A 64 -1.96 18.30 -8.85
CA GLU A 64 -2.78 19.12 -9.75
C GLU A 64 -4.18 18.53 -9.98
N THR A 65 -4.26 17.22 -10.20
CA THR A 65 -5.52 16.52 -10.46
C THR A 65 -6.10 15.89 -9.20
N SER A 66 -5.28 15.80 -8.15
CA SER A 66 -5.55 15.13 -6.89
C SER A 66 -6.03 13.69 -7.11
N GLU A 67 -5.38 13.01 -8.06
CA GLU A 67 -5.58 11.60 -8.35
C GLU A 67 -4.32 10.82 -8.02
N GLY A 68 -4.49 9.59 -7.55
CA GLY A 68 -3.36 8.79 -7.12
C GLY A 68 -3.69 7.32 -6.98
N ILE A 69 -2.65 6.54 -6.71
CA ILE A 69 -2.72 5.12 -6.39
C ILE A 69 -2.09 4.93 -5.02
N LEU A 70 -2.72 4.10 -4.20
CA LEU A 70 -2.08 3.54 -3.03
C LEU A 70 -1.45 2.21 -3.41
N ASP A 71 -0.16 2.13 -3.20
CA ASP A 71 0.63 0.93 -3.35
C ASP A 71 1.08 0.44 -1.99
N TRP A 72 1.37 -0.86 -1.93
CA TRP A 72 2.07 -1.41 -0.79
C TRP A 72 3.41 -1.98 -1.20
N PHE A 73 4.34 -1.90 -0.26
CA PHE A 73 5.70 -2.36 -0.35
C PHE A 73 5.97 -3.24 0.85
N TYR A 74 6.92 -4.16 0.72
CA TYR A 74 7.23 -5.06 1.82
C TYR A 74 8.71 -5.42 1.88
N LEU A 75 9.16 -5.73 3.08
CA LEU A 75 10.48 -6.25 3.39
C LEU A 75 10.35 -7.71 3.83
N ARG A 76 11.21 -8.56 3.27
CA ARG A 76 11.36 -9.97 3.67
C ARG A 76 12.36 -10.14 4.80
N GLN A 77 12.21 -11.19 5.59
CA GLN A 77 13.10 -11.52 6.69
C GLN A 77 14.57 -11.67 6.25
N SER A 78 14.82 -12.24 5.07
CA SER A 78 16.17 -12.34 4.50
C SER A 78 16.80 -10.99 4.13
N GLY A 79 15.98 -9.96 3.94
CA GLY A 79 16.35 -8.60 3.57
C GLY A 79 16.78 -7.71 4.72
N GLU A 80 16.32 -7.98 5.96
CA GLU A 80 16.52 -7.10 7.13
C GLU A 80 17.99 -6.73 7.43
N LYS A 81 18.93 -7.61 7.06
CA LYS A 81 20.36 -7.44 7.36
C LYS A 81 21.15 -6.82 6.22
N GLN A 82 20.49 -6.50 5.10
CA GLN A 82 21.12 -5.87 3.94
C GLN A 82 21.06 -4.34 4.09
N ASP A 83 22.05 -3.65 3.51
CA ASP A 83 22.15 -2.19 3.56
C ASP A 83 22.41 -1.62 2.14
N PRO A 84 21.42 -0.97 1.49
CA PRO A 84 20.05 -0.78 1.98
C PRO A 84 19.24 -2.10 1.93
N PRO A 85 18.18 -2.25 2.75
CA PRO A 85 17.31 -3.41 2.70
C PRO A 85 16.57 -3.48 1.35
N PRO A 86 16.42 -4.67 0.74
CA PRO A 86 15.67 -4.84 -0.49
C PRO A 86 14.16 -4.73 -0.21
N ILE A 87 13.55 -3.65 -0.67
CA ILE A 87 12.11 -3.43 -0.60
C ILE A 87 11.46 -3.95 -1.88
N GLU A 88 10.45 -4.79 -1.73
CA GLU A 88 9.65 -5.35 -2.83
C GLU A 88 8.34 -4.58 -3.00
N HIS A 89 7.84 -4.49 -4.23
CA HIS A 89 6.54 -3.88 -4.53
C HIS A 89 5.46 -4.96 -4.53
N GLY A 90 4.46 -4.82 -3.68
CA GLY A 90 3.33 -5.74 -3.57
C GLY A 90 2.19 -5.47 -4.54
N GLY A 91 2.26 -4.36 -5.27
CA GLY A 91 1.26 -3.96 -6.26
C GLY A 91 0.31 -2.87 -5.75
N PRO A 92 -0.61 -2.42 -6.61
CA PRO A 92 -1.59 -1.42 -6.25
C PRO A 92 -2.72 -2.01 -5.40
N LEU A 93 -3.12 -1.28 -4.35
CA LEU A 93 -4.28 -1.60 -3.52
C LEU A 93 -5.56 -0.97 -4.05
N LEU A 94 -5.49 0.33 -4.39
CA LEU A 94 -6.61 1.12 -4.88
C LEU A 94 -6.11 2.38 -5.57
N ALA A 95 -6.94 2.96 -6.42
CA ALA A 95 -6.78 4.33 -6.89
C ALA A 95 -7.73 5.26 -6.14
N PHE A 96 -7.45 6.55 -6.17
CA PHE A 96 -8.31 7.58 -5.60
C PHE A 96 -8.32 8.84 -6.47
N ASN A 97 -9.38 9.62 -6.30
CA ASN A 97 -9.48 10.96 -6.87
C ASN A 97 -10.25 11.87 -5.90
N SER A 98 -9.61 12.93 -5.42
CA SER A 98 -10.20 13.93 -4.52
C SER A 98 -10.74 15.17 -5.25
N LYS A 99 -10.76 15.16 -6.59
CA LYS A 99 -11.39 16.18 -7.45
C LYS A 99 -10.83 17.60 -7.26
N GLY A 100 -9.51 17.72 -7.15
CA GLY A 100 -8.84 19.01 -6.94
C GLY A 100 -8.83 19.49 -5.47
N GLU A 101 -9.24 18.63 -4.54
CA GLU A 101 -9.06 18.83 -3.10
C GLU A 101 -7.91 17.97 -2.59
N GLU A 102 -7.32 18.31 -1.45
CA GLU A 102 -6.33 17.45 -0.80
C GLU A 102 -6.97 16.09 -0.44
N PRO A 103 -6.28 14.96 -0.68
CA PRO A 103 -6.82 13.65 -0.33
C PRO A 103 -6.95 13.49 1.18
N ASP A 104 -8.04 12.84 1.60
CA ASP A 104 -8.27 12.48 3.00
C ASP A 104 -7.47 11.21 3.30
N LEU A 105 -6.33 11.37 3.97
CA LEU A 105 -5.37 10.28 4.20
C LEU A 105 -5.95 9.19 5.10
N ASP A 106 -6.78 9.56 6.08
CA ASP A 106 -7.40 8.59 7.01
C ASP A 106 -8.32 7.63 6.26
N ILE A 107 -9.19 8.18 5.39
CA ILE A 107 -10.06 7.36 4.54
C ILE A 107 -9.23 6.48 3.59
N LEU A 108 -8.10 6.99 3.07
CA LEU A 108 -7.23 6.19 2.20
C LEU A 108 -6.61 5.01 2.95
N VAL A 109 -6.12 5.24 4.16
CA VAL A 109 -5.53 4.22 5.03
C VAL A 109 -6.56 3.15 5.42
N ASP A 110 -7.77 3.53 5.85
CA ASP A 110 -8.86 2.60 6.18
C ASP A 110 -9.18 1.65 5.01
N ASN A 111 -9.30 2.22 3.80
CA ASN A 111 -9.61 1.44 2.61
C ASN A 111 -8.41 0.59 2.17
N ALA A 112 -7.18 1.06 2.37
CA ALA A 112 -5.97 0.31 2.05
C ALA A 112 -5.79 -0.89 2.95
N VAL A 113 -6.00 -0.74 4.26
CA VAL A 113 -5.96 -1.85 5.23
C VAL A 113 -7.01 -2.89 4.89
N THR A 114 -8.24 -2.46 4.55
CA THR A 114 -9.28 -3.38 4.08
C THR A 114 -8.83 -4.18 2.85
N ARG A 115 -8.20 -3.52 1.86
CA ARG A 115 -7.69 -4.18 0.65
C ARG A 115 -6.49 -5.08 0.92
N LEU A 116 -5.62 -4.70 1.84
CA LEU A 116 -4.49 -5.53 2.28
C LEU A 116 -4.99 -6.81 2.92
N ASN A 117 -5.97 -6.75 3.81
CA ASN A 117 -6.59 -7.93 4.43
C ASN A 117 -7.29 -8.85 3.41
N GLU A 118 -7.84 -8.30 2.33
CA GLU A 118 -8.35 -9.10 1.21
C GLU A 118 -7.23 -9.79 0.41
N SER A 119 -6.04 -9.17 0.33
CA SER A 119 -4.91 -9.63 -0.48
C SER A 119 -3.97 -10.56 0.29
N ILE A 120 -3.89 -10.40 1.61
CA ILE A 120 -2.98 -11.09 2.52
C ILE A 120 -3.85 -11.87 3.50
N THR A 121 -3.84 -13.20 3.36
CA THR A 121 -4.71 -14.08 4.14
C THR A 121 -4.06 -14.63 5.41
N TRP A 122 -2.77 -14.36 5.62
CA TRP A 122 -1.98 -14.86 6.76
C TRP A 122 -1.87 -13.87 7.92
N ALA A 123 -2.21 -12.60 7.69
CA ALA A 123 -2.27 -11.54 8.68
C ALA A 123 -3.66 -10.91 8.69
N GLU A 124 -4.01 -10.36 9.85
CA GLU A 124 -5.15 -9.46 10.02
C GLU A 124 -4.58 -8.11 10.46
N PHE A 125 -4.60 -7.15 9.55
CA PHE A 125 -4.14 -5.79 9.78
C PHE A 125 -5.26 -4.99 10.42
N GLU A 126 -5.00 -4.46 11.61
CA GLU A 126 -5.85 -3.51 12.30
C GLU A 126 -5.14 -2.16 12.37
N LEU A 127 -5.88 -1.06 12.22
CA LEU A 127 -5.36 0.26 12.54
C LEU A 127 -5.42 0.41 14.05
N GLU A 128 -4.26 0.65 14.68
CA GLU A 128 -4.26 1.04 16.09
C GLU A 128 -5.00 2.38 16.23
N GLU A 129 -6.12 2.41 16.95
CA GLU A 129 -6.75 3.68 17.33
C GLU A 129 -5.76 4.47 18.19
N GLU A 130 -5.39 5.68 17.77
CA GLU A 130 -4.62 6.60 18.62
C GLU A 130 -5.37 6.81 19.94
N VAL A 131 -4.78 6.37 21.05
CA VAL A 131 -5.36 6.46 22.41
C VAL A 131 -5.15 7.84 23.02
#